data_AF-A0A535C137-F1
#
_entry.id   AF-A0A535C137-F1
#
_cell.length_a   1.000
_cell.length_b   1.000
_cell.length_c   1.000
_cell.angle_alpha   90.00
_cell.angle_beta   90.00
_cell.angle_gamma   90.00
#
_symmetry.space_group_name_H-M   'P 1'
#
loop_
_entity.id
_entity.type
_entity.pdbx_description
1 polymer ?
#
loop_
_entity_poly.entity_id
_entity_poly.type
_entity_poly.pdbx_seq_one_letter_code
_entity_poly.pdbx_strand_id
1 'polypeptide(L)' 'MTVKAGSFRVEAGPSKDIVLQWSSYYDAADAAGQSRLYGGIHVQADDFAGRIIGSTCGKDAWTLAQRYYSGR' A
#
# COMPACT_ATOMS: atom_id res chain seq x y z
N MET A 1 0.81 11.96 -5.68
CA MET A 1 -0.26 11.68 -6.69
C MET A 1 -1.45 12.58 -6.40
N THR A 2 -2.12 13.14 -7.40
CA THR A 2 -3.35 13.94 -7.19
C THR A 2 -4.59 13.11 -7.50
N VAL A 3 -5.50 13.01 -6.54
CA VAL A 3 -6.86 12.51 -6.70
C VAL A 3 -7.76 13.70 -7.02
N LYS A 4 -8.45 13.67 -8.16
CA LYS A 4 -9.24 14.81 -8.64
C LYS A 4 -10.59 14.91 -7.96
N ALA A 5 -11.10 16.13 -7.80
CA ALA A 5 -12.45 16.35 -7.33
C ALA A 5 -13.47 15.54 -8.16
N GLY A 6 -14.40 14.86 -7.49
CA GLY A 6 -15.45 14.04 -8.12
C GLY A 6 -14.96 12.78 -8.83
N SER A 7 -13.71 12.35 -8.64
CA SER A 7 -13.16 11.19 -9.35
C SER A 7 -13.40 9.84 -8.67
N PHE A 8 -14.06 9.78 -7.52
CA PHE A 8 -14.40 8.51 -6.87
C PHE A 8 -15.42 7.72 -7.70
N ARG A 9 -15.29 6.38 -7.66
CA ARG A 9 -16.17 5.48 -8.42
C ARG A 9 -17.48 5.15 -7.71
N VAL A 10 -17.48 5.18 -6.38
CA VAL A 10 -18.58 4.65 -5.55
C VAL A 10 -19.45 5.76 -4.97
N GLU A 11 -18.86 6.89 -4.60
CA GLU A 11 -19.55 8.02 -3.99
C GLU A 11 -19.16 9.34 -4.66
N ALA A 12 -19.97 10.39 -4.46
CA ALA A 12 -19.68 11.72 -4.95
C ALA A 12 -18.55 12.36 -4.13
N GLY A 13 -17.31 12.13 -4.54
CA GLY A 13 -16.13 12.69 -3.89
C GLY A 13 -14.85 12.55 -4.71
N PRO A 14 -13.72 13.08 -4.22
CA PRO A 14 -13.63 14.05 -3.13
C PRO A 14 -14.22 15.42 -3.54
N SER A 15 -14.58 16.28 -2.59
CA SER A 15 -15.16 17.61 -2.86
C SER A 15 -14.18 18.63 -3.46
N LYS A 16 -12.88 18.32 -3.42
CA LYS A 16 -11.78 19.09 -4.00
C LYS A 16 -10.64 18.16 -4.37
N ASP A 17 -9.71 18.63 -5.17
CA ASP A 17 -8.47 17.90 -5.45
C ASP A 17 -7.72 17.60 -4.14
N ILE A 18 -7.27 16.35 -3.99
CA ILE A 18 -6.47 15.87 -2.87
C ILE A 18 -5.11 15.43 -3.39
N VAL A 19 -4.04 15.94 -2.79
CA VAL A 19 -2.67 15.50 -3.07
C VAL A 19 -2.24 14.47 -2.04
N LEU A 20 -2.02 13.24 -2.47
CA LEU A 20 -1.44 12.18 -1.66
C LEU A 20 0.09 12.23 -1.76
N GLN A 21 0.74 12.17 -0.60
CA GLN A 21 2.18 12.20 -0.43
C GLN A 21 2.60 11.28 0.72
N TRP A 22 3.80 10.73 0.61
CA TRP A 22 4.43 9.84 1.58
C TRP A 22 5.91 10.17 1.65
N SER A 23 6.50 10.07 2.84
CA SER A 23 7.93 10.33 3.04
C SER A 23 8.79 9.10 2.77
N SER A 24 8.20 7.92 2.89
CA SER A 24 8.86 6.64 2.66
C SER A 24 7.92 5.62 1.99
N TYR A 25 8.50 4.55 1.44
CA TYR A 25 7.72 3.39 0.98
C TYR A 25 6.98 2.69 2.13
N TYR A 26 7.45 2.84 3.37
CA TYR A 26 6.76 2.29 4.55
C TYR A 26 5.46 3.04 4.84
N ASP A 27 5.46 4.38 4.77
CA ASP A 27 4.24 5.17 4.96
C ASP A 27 3.19 4.84 3.89
N ALA A 28 3.65 4.63 2.64
CA ALA A 28 2.78 4.24 1.54
C ALA A 28 2.19 2.83 1.75
N ALA A 29 3.01 1.87 2.23
CA ALA A 29 2.56 0.52 2.54
C ALA A 29 1.56 0.49 3.72
N ASP A 30 1.78 1.32 4.74
CA ASP A 30 0.87 1.48 5.86
C ASP A 30 -0.49 2.01 5.42
N ALA A 31 -0.51 3.07 4.61
CA ALA A 31 -1.75 3.62 4.05
C ALA A 31 -2.47 2.60 3.15
N ALA A 32 -1.73 1.80 2.38
CA ALA A 32 -2.29 0.73 1.55
C ALA A 32 -2.96 -0.37 2.40
N GLY A 33 -2.33 -0.81 3.49
CA GLY A 33 -2.92 -1.76 4.43
C GLY A 33 -4.17 -1.20 5.12
N GLN A 34 -4.06 0.00 5.70
CA GLN A 34 -5.18 0.69 6.37
C GLN A 34 -6.38 0.92 5.45
N SER A 35 -6.17 1.16 4.15
CA SER A 35 -7.25 1.32 3.17
C SER A 35 -8.22 0.14 3.15
N ARG A 36 -7.74 -1.07 3.50
CA ARG A 36 -8.55 -2.29 3.54
C ARG A 36 -9.51 -2.30 4.73
N LEU A 37 -9.09 -1.70 5.85
CA LEU A 37 -9.95 -1.48 7.01
C LEU A 37 -11.01 -0.42 6.69
N TYR A 38 -10.61 0.71 6.09
CA TYR A 38 -11.55 1.77 5.68
C TYR A 38 -12.56 1.28 4.65
N GLY A 39 -12.15 0.39 3.75
CA GLY A 39 -13.02 -0.26 2.78
C GLY A 39 -13.92 -1.35 3.37
N GLY A 40 -13.76 -1.73 4.65
CA GLY A 40 -14.57 -2.74 5.32
C GLY A 40 -14.34 -4.18 4.82
N ILE A 41 -13.17 -4.47 4.25
CA ILE A 41 -12.86 -5.75 3.58
C ILE A 41 -11.72 -6.54 4.25
N HIS A 42 -11.16 -6.04 5.35
CA HIS A 42 -10.22 -6.75 6.23
C HIS A 42 -10.48 -6.38 7.70
N VAL A 43 -10.02 -7.23 8.62
CA VAL A 43 -10.01 -6.97 10.07
C VAL A 43 -8.64 -6.46 10.54
N GLN A 44 -8.60 -5.77 11.68
CA GLN A 44 -7.36 -5.19 12.23
C GLN A 44 -6.25 -6.23 12.46
N ALA A 45 -6.63 -7.43 12.89
CA ALA A 45 -5.68 -8.52 13.11
C ALA A 45 -4.90 -8.89 11.85
N ASP A 46 -5.56 -8.87 10.69
CA ASP A 46 -4.96 -9.23 9.41
C ASP A 46 -4.11 -8.10 8.81
N ASP A 47 -4.49 -6.83 9.03
CA ASP A 47 -3.75 -5.67 8.50
C ASP A 47 -2.32 -5.61 9.08
N PHE A 48 -2.19 -5.59 10.40
CA PHE A 48 -0.88 -5.39 11.04
C PHE A 48 0.05 -6.58 10.76
N ALA A 49 -0.44 -7.80 10.96
CA ALA A 49 0.33 -9.01 10.66
C ALA A 49 0.67 -9.10 9.16
N GLY A 50 -0.28 -8.79 8.28
CA GLY A 50 -0.09 -8.80 6.83
C GLY A 50 0.98 -7.81 6.36
N ARG A 51 1.04 -6.60 6.93
CA ARG A 51 2.10 -5.62 6.63
C ARG A 51 3.49 -6.13 7.00
N ILE A 52 3.63 -6.78 8.15
CA ILE A 52 4.90 -7.39 8.58
C ILE A 52 5.31 -8.52 7.63
N ILE A 53 4.39 -9.44 7.34
CA ILE A 53 4.64 -10.57 6.43
C ILE A 53 5.05 -10.07 5.04
N GLY A 54 4.34 -9.08 4.50
CA GLY A 54 4.66 -8.47 3.21
C GLY A 54 6.07 -7.86 3.15
N SER A 55 6.51 -7.20 4.23
CA SER A 55 7.88 -6.67 4.33
C SER A 55 8.94 -7.78 4.26
N THR A 56 8.71 -8.89 4.96
CA THR A 56 9.59 -10.07 4.91
C THR A 56 9.64 -10.64 3.51
N CYS A 57 8.47 -10.94 2.90
CA CYS A 57 8.40 -11.47 1.54
C CYS A 57 9.10 -10.57 0.51
N GLY A 58 8.94 -9.25 0.61
CA GLY A 58 9.59 -8.30 -0.28
C GLY A 58 11.12 -8.32 -0.17
N LYS A 59 11.66 -8.40 1.05
CA LYS A 59 13.10 -8.51 1.29
C LYS A 59 13.65 -9.84 0.75
N ASP A 60 12.96 -10.94 1.02
CA ASP A 60 13.36 -12.27 0.55
C ASP A 60 13.33 -12.36 -0.98
N ALA A 61 12.28 -11.82 -1.61
CA ALA A 61 12.17 -11.74 -3.06
C ALA A 61 13.30 -10.91 -3.68
N TRP A 62 13.66 -9.78 -3.05
CA TRP A 62 14.78 -8.95 -3.50
C TRP A 62 16.12 -9.67 -3.38
N THR A 63 16.35 -10.35 -2.25
CA THR A 63 17.54 -11.19 -2.07
C THR A 63 17.62 -12.30 -3.12
N LEU A 64 16.51 -12.93 -3.45
CA LEU A 64 16.45 -13.95 -4.51
C LEU A 64 16.74 -13.34 -5.89
N ALA A 65 16.13 -12.22 -6.22
CA ALA A 65 16.34 -11.53 -7.49
C ALA A 65 17.82 -11.17 -7.71
N GLN A 66 18.51 -10.71 -6.66
CA GLN A 66 19.95 -10.43 -6.74
C GLN A 66 20.79 -11.66 -7.10
N ARG A 67 20.41 -12.87 -6.64
CA ARG A 67 21.11 -14.11 -7.01
C ARG A 67 21.02 -14.34 -8.51
N TYR A 68 19.80 -14.27 -9.06
CA TYR A 68 19.58 -14.43 -10.50
C TYR A 68 20.30 -13.36 -11.33
N TYR A 69 20.27 -12.10 -10.91
CA TYR A 69 21.01 -11.04 -11.61
C TYR A 69 22.53 -11.20 -11.51
N SER A 70 23.04 -11.92 -10.51
CA SER A 70 24.45 -12.29 -10.40
C SER A 70 24.84 -13.56 -11.17
N GLY A 71 23.91 -14.16 -11.91
CA GLY A 71 24.16 -15.40 -12.68
C GLY A 71 24.17 -16.67 -11.83
N ARG A 72 23.49 -16.66 -10.66
CA ARG A 72 23.33 -17.80 -9.75
C ARG A 72 21.87 -18.21 -9.62
#